data_AF-A0A4Q2UZ16-F1
#
_entry.id   AF-A0A4Q2UZ16-F1
#
_cell.length_a   1.000
_cell.length_b   1.000
_cell.length_c   1.000
_cell.angle_alpha   90.00
_cell.angle_beta   90.00
_cell.angle_gamma   90.00
#
_symmetry.space_group_name_H-M   'P 1'
#
loop_
_entity.id
_entity.type
_entity.pdbx_description
1 polymer ?
#
loop_
_entity_poly.entity_id
_entity_poly.type
_entity_poly.pdbx_seq_one_letter_code
_entity_poly.pdbx_strand_id
1 'polypeptide(L)'
;MYAIMRECFFYVNLRQAFLLAPQYAKRISSRTVLFTSVPKECLDEDCIRSLFKGSAKKIWIAGDTKKLDRIIQERDDVAMKLEKAEIEWIRLCNKERIKYETKIDKEAEKTATSTSDPESGNFDTGCSHEDKRPTHRTGPFGLIGQKVDTIQWCREKLKALIPEAHSAQSNWHTGKYEKHPTFFVEFSTQYDAQVAFQIATHHRPLQLSPRFIGIKPNEVIWKSLSYSWWQVAIRRYVTYTAITGLVVFW
;
A
#
# COMPACT_ATOMS: atom_id res chain seq x y z
N MET A 1 4.87 -27.76 35.62
CA MET A 1 6.15 -27.86 34.87
C MET A 1 6.11 -28.93 33.77
N TYR A 2 5.70 -30.18 34.06
CA TYR A 2 5.63 -31.26 33.06
C TYR A 2 4.77 -30.94 31.82
N ALA A 3 3.56 -30.42 32.01
CA ALA A 3 2.68 -30.03 30.90
C ALA A 3 3.32 -28.97 29.98
N ILE A 4 3.95 -27.95 30.57
CA ILE A 4 4.64 -26.89 29.81
C ILE A 4 5.77 -27.49 28.97
N MET A 5 6.55 -28.41 29.53
CA MET A 5 7.64 -29.06 28.81
C MET A 5 7.12 -29.94 27.67
N ARG A 6 6.06 -30.73 27.90
CA ARG A 6 5.42 -31.56 26.86
C ARG A 6 4.95 -30.72 25.68
N GLU A 7 4.21 -29.65 25.97
CA GLU A 7 3.67 -28.76 24.94
C GLU A 7 4.79 -27.97 24.24
N CYS A 8 5.86 -27.60 24.94
CA CYS A 8 7.04 -26.96 24.34
C CYS A 8 7.73 -27.91 23.33
N PHE A 9 7.97 -29.17 23.70
CA PHE A 9 8.54 -30.16 22.78
C PHE A 9 7.64 -30.41 21.57
N PHE A 10 6.32 -30.55 21.80
CA PHE A 10 5.36 -30.68 20.71
C PHE A 10 5.40 -29.47 19.76
N TYR A 11 5.42 -28.25 20.30
CA TYR A 11 5.52 -27.03 19.53
C TYR A 11 6.81 -26.95 18.70
N VAL A 12 7.97 -27.29 19.29
CA VAL A 12 9.25 -27.29 18.57
C VAL A 12 9.22 -28.26 17.40
N ASN A 13 8.73 -29.48 17.62
CA ASN A 13 8.63 -30.49 16.57
C ASN A 13 7.65 -30.07 15.46
N LEU A 14 6.47 -29.56 15.83
CA LEU A 14 5.48 -29.06 14.88
C LEU A 14 6.06 -27.89 14.04
N ARG A 15 6.76 -26.96 14.70
CA ARG A 15 7.41 -25.84 14.03
C ARG A 15 8.49 -26.31 13.07
N GLN A 16 9.35 -27.25 13.48
CA GLN A 16 10.38 -27.80 12.62
C GLN A 16 9.77 -28.50 11.40
N ALA A 17 8.77 -29.36 11.61
CA ALA A 17 8.05 -30.02 10.52
C ALA A 17 7.44 -29.01 9.53
N PHE A 18 6.84 -27.93 10.04
CA PHE A 18 6.29 -26.86 9.20
C PHE A 18 7.37 -26.10 8.41
N LEU A 19 8.51 -25.76 9.05
CA LEU A 19 9.61 -25.04 8.39
C LEU A 19 10.33 -25.89 7.34
N LEU A 20 10.35 -27.22 7.50
CA LEU A 20 10.92 -28.18 6.56
C LEU A 20 9.97 -28.52 5.41
N ALA A 21 8.66 -28.21 5.54
CA ALA A 21 7.69 -28.49 4.50
C ALA A 21 8.11 -27.81 3.18
N PRO A 22 8.03 -28.51 2.03
CA PRO A 22 8.55 -27.99 0.75
C PRO A 22 7.84 -26.71 0.30
N GLN A 23 6.58 -26.53 0.69
CA GLN A 23 5.82 -25.30 0.42
C GLN A 23 6.42 -24.09 1.14
N TYR A 24 6.85 -24.28 2.39
CA TYR A 24 7.51 -23.23 3.16
C TYR A 24 8.91 -22.95 2.63
N ALA A 25 9.70 -24.00 2.37
CA ALA A 25 11.08 -23.87 1.91
C ALA A 25 11.21 -23.18 0.53
N LYS A 26 10.25 -23.39 -0.38
CA LYS A 26 10.23 -22.74 -1.70
C LYS A 26 9.80 -21.27 -1.65
N ARG A 27 9.11 -20.84 -0.59
CA ARG A 27 8.59 -19.48 -0.45
C ARG A 27 9.72 -18.46 -0.55
N ILE A 28 9.42 -17.28 -1.09
CA ILE A 28 10.44 -16.20 -1.15
C ILE A 28 10.77 -15.69 0.25
N SER A 29 9.76 -15.53 1.12
CA SER A 29 9.93 -14.98 2.47
C SER A 29 10.85 -15.82 3.37
N SER A 30 10.88 -17.15 3.19
CA SER A 30 11.74 -18.05 3.97
C SER A 30 13.21 -17.98 3.53
N ARG A 31 13.46 -17.56 2.28
CA ARG A 31 14.80 -17.39 1.69
C ARG A 31 15.30 -15.95 1.72
N THR A 32 14.46 -15.00 2.13
CA THR A 32 14.83 -13.59 2.23
C THR A 32 15.14 -13.20 3.67
N VAL A 33 16.24 -12.49 3.87
CA VAL A 33 16.62 -11.89 5.15
C VAL A 33 16.62 -10.37 5.03
N LEU A 34 15.99 -9.71 5.99
CA LEU A 34 16.02 -8.26 6.19
C LEU A 34 17.15 -7.91 7.15
N PHE A 35 18.07 -7.07 6.71
CA PHE A 35 19.10 -6.47 7.53
C PHE A 35 18.78 -5.00 7.78
N THR A 36 18.86 -4.58 9.04
CA THR A 36 18.66 -3.19 9.44
C THR A 36 19.91 -2.59 10.07
N SER A 37 19.95 -1.26 10.18
CA SER A 37 21.09 -0.54 10.75
C SER A 37 22.40 -0.77 9.97
N VAL A 38 22.32 -0.68 8.65
CA VAL A 38 23.44 -0.89 7.75
C VAL A 38 24.34 0.37 7.75
N PRO A 39 25.67 0.24 7.91
CA PRO A 39 26.56 1.38 7.78
C PRO A 39 26.55 1.91 6.33
N LYS A 40 26.66 3.23 6.16
CA LYS A 40 26.65 3.86 4.81
C LYS A 40 27.76 3.34 3.90
N GLU A 41 28.88 2.95 4.49
CA GLU A 41 30.03 2.32 3.82
C GLU A 41 29.64 1.03 3.08
N CYS A 42 28.69 0.26 3.61
CA CYS A 42 28.25 -1.02 3.05
C CYS A 42 26.88 -0.93 2.36
N LEU A 43 26.40 0.27 2.03
CA LEU A 43 25.09 0.49 1.39
C LEU A 43 25.20 0.47 -0.15
N ASP A 44 26.00 -0.44 -0.65
CA ASP A 44 26.19 -0.67 -2.07
C ASP A 44 26.05 -2.16 -2.40
N GLU A 45 25.61 -2.46 -3.61
CA GLU A 45 25.34 -3.84 -4.01
C GLU A 45 26.60 -4.68 -3.98
N ASP A 46 27.75 -4.16 -4.40
CA ASP A 46 29.01 -4.88 -4.45
C ASP A 46 29.53 -5.21 -3.05
N CYS A 47 29.42 -4.26 -2.12
CA CYS A 47 29.78 -4.48 -0.73
C CYS A 47 28.87 -5.52 -0.06
N ILE A 48 27.58 -5.53 -0.39
CA ILE A 48 26.64 -6.54 0.14
C ILE A 48 26.96 -7.92 -0.47
N ARG A 49 27.32 -7.99 -1.76
CA ARG A 49 27.70 -9.25 -2.41
C ARG A 49 29.00 -9.83 -1.84
N SER A 50 29.99 -8.99 -1.59
CA SER A 50 31.27 -9.41 -1.00
C SER A 50 31.09 -9.94 0.43
N LEU A 51 30.19 -9.33 1.20
CA LEU A 51 29.84 -9.77 2.56
C LEU A 51 29.30 -11.20 2.60
N PHE A 52 28.49 -11.59 1.62
CA PHE A 52 27.86 -12.92 1.56
C PHE A 52 28.57 -13.92 0.63
N LYS A 53 29.80 -13.60 0.17
CA LYS A 53 30.65 -14.49 -0.66
C LYS A 53 29.92 -15.15 -1.84
N GLY A 54 28.97 -14.45 -2.46
CA GLY A 54 28.22 -14.95 -3.63
C GLY A 54 27.01 -15.86 -3.33
N SER A 55 26.65 -16.10 -2.07
CA SER A 55 25.41 -16.84 -1.72
C SER A 55 24.12 -16.02 -1.97
N ALA A 56 24.26 -14.70 -2.11
CA ALA A 56 23.15 -13.79 -2.38
C ALA A 56 22.67 -13.91 -3.83
N LYS A 57 21.41 -14.30 -4.02
CA LYS A 57 20.76 -14.40 -5.32
C LYS A 57 20.27 -13.04 -5.80
N LYS A 58 19.50 -12.34 -4.97
CA LYS A 58 18.95 -11.01 -5.28
C LYS A 58 19.05 -10.09 -4.07
N ILE A 59 19.38 -8.84 -4.32
CA ILE A 59 19.54 -7.81 -3.30
C ILE A 59 18.54 -6.71 -3.61
N TRP A 60 17.86 -6.20 -2.58
CA TRP A 60 17.02 -5.02 -2.67
C TRP A 60 17.43 -4.04 -1.59
N ILE A 61 17.87 -2.86 -2.00
CA ILE A 61 18.13 -1.75 -1.08
C ILE A 61 16.81 -1.00 -0.89
N ALA A 62 16.41 -0.77 0.36
CA ALA A 62 15.23 0.04 0.62
C ALA A 62 15.54 1.51 0.35
N GLY A 63 14.57 2.23 -0.20
CA GLY A 63 14.71 3.64 -0.57
C GLY A 63 13.60 4.49 0.02
N ASP A 64 13.85 5.80 0.14
CA ASP A 64 12.81 6.74 0.55
C ASP A 64 11.75 6.88 -0.54
N THR A 65 10.53 6.47 -0.21
CA THR A 65 9.36 6.54 -1.10
C THR A 65 8.42 7.69 -0.74
N LYS A 66 8.69 8.47 0.33
CA LYS A 66 7.72 9.44 0.86
C LYS A 66 7.13 10.39 -0.18
N LYS A 67 7.96 10.95 -1.07
CA LYS A 67 7.49 11.87 -2.12
C LYS A 67 6.64 11.14 -3.16
N LEU A 68 7.07 9.94 -3.56
CA LEU A 68 6.36 9.09 -4.50
C LEU A 68 5.01 8.64 -3.93
N ASP A 69 5.00 8.19 -2.69
CA ASP A 69 3.80 7.76 -1.97
C ASP A 69 2.78 8.90 -1.87
N ARG A 70 3.22 10.14 -1.62
CA ARG A 70 2.33 11.31 -1.61
C ARG A 70 1.67 11.53 -2.97
N ILE A 71 2.44 11.53 -4.05
CA ILE A 71 1.91 11.74 -5.41
C ILE A 71 0.93 10.62 -5.79
N ILE A 72 1.27 9.36 -5.47
CA ILE A 72 0.38 8.21 -5.72
C ILE A 72 -0.89 8.31 -4.89
N GLN A 73 -0.77 8.64 -3.60
CA GLN A 73 -1.92 8.79 -2.71
C GLN A 73 -2.83 9.93 -3.19
N GLU A 74 -2.29 11.09 -3.56
CA GLU A 74 -3.05 12.19 -4.12
C GLU A 74 -3.78 11.79 -5.42
N ARG A 75 -3.12 11.02 -6.30
CA ARG A 75 -3.73 10.48 -7.52
C ARG A 75 -4.89 9.54 -7.18
N ASP A 76 -4.68 8.62 -6.25
CA ASP A 76 -5.68 7.61 -5.88
C ASP A 76 -6.88 8.26 -5.17
N ASP A 77 -6.65 9.25 -4.31
CA ASP A 77 -7.70 10.03 -3.66
C ASP A 77 -8.55 10.81 -4.68
N VAL A 78 -7.91 11.41 -5.70
CA VAL A 78 -8.62 12.10 -6.79
C VAL A 78 -9.39 11.10 -7.67
N ALA A 79 -8.81 9.93 -7.96
CA ALA A 79 -9.48 8.87 -8.71
C ALA A 79 -10.73 8.35 -7.98
N MET A 80 -10.62 8.05 -6.68
CA MET A 80 -11.74 7.64 -5.84
C MET A 80 -12.82 8.73 -5.78
N LYS A 81 -12.42 10.01 -5.73
CA LYS A 81 -13.36 11.14 -5.77
C LYS A 81 -14.07 11.25 -7.11
N LEU A 82 -13.38 11.01 -8.23
CA LEU A 82 -13.97 10.97 -9.56
C LEU A 82 -14.99 9.85 -9.67
N GLU A 83 -14.61 8.62 -9.29
CA GLU A 83 -15.51 7.46 -9.32
C GLU A 83 -16.77 7.71 -8.49
N LYS A 84 -16.62 8.25 -7.28
CA LYS A 84 -17.75 8.60 -6.43
C LYS A 84 -18.69 9.61 -7.11
N ALA A 85 -18.14 10.67 -7.70
CA ALA A 85 -18.93 11.68 -8.39
C ALA A 85 -19.64 11.13 -9.63
N GLU A 86 -18.96 10.30 -10.43
CA GLU A 86 -19.56 9.66 -11.60
C GLU A 86 -20.66 8.67 -11.19
N ILE A 87 -20.44 7.87 -10.14
CA ILE A 87 -21.46 6.96 -9.59
C ILE A 87 -22.68 7.74 -9.08
N GLU A 88 -22.49 8.84 -8.36
CA GLU A 88 -23.58 9.70 -7.89
C GLU A 88 -24.39 10.26 -9.06
N TRP A 89 -23.71 10.73 -10.11
CA TRP A 89 -24.35 11.24 -11.32
C TRP A 89 -25.11 10.14 -12.06
N ILE A 90 -24.49 8.99 -12.32
CA ILE A 90 -25.13 7.82 -12.96
C ILE A 90 -26.35 7.35 -12.16
N ARG A 91 -26.28 7.34 -10.82
CA ARG A 91 -27.43 7.00 -9.96
C ARG A 91 -28.57 7.99 -10.13
N LEU A 92 -28.28 9.29 -10.23
CA LEU A 92 -29.29 10.31 -10.46
C LEU A 92 -29.96 10.09 -11.82
N CYS A 93 -29.16 9.89 -12.87
CA CYS A 93 -29.64 9.61 -14.22
C CYS A 93 -30.51 8.35 -14.29
N ASN A 94 -30.07 7.26 -13.66
CA ASN A 94 -30.84 6.01 -13.60
C ASN A 94 -32.15 6.18 -12.82
N LYS A 95 -32.16 6.95 -11.72
CA LYS A 95 -33.40 7.25 -10.98
C LYS A 95 -34.38 8.03 -11.83
N GLU A 96 -33.91 8.98 -12.63
CA GLU A 96 -34.77 9.74 -13.54
C GLU A 96 -35.30 8.84 -14.65
N ARG A 97 -34.44 8.04 -15.30
CA ARG A 97 -34.85 7.06 -16.31
C ARG A 97 -35.96 6.12 -15.80
N ILE A 98 -35.78 5.50 -14.63
CA ILE A 98 -36.79 4.61 -14.03
C ILE A 98 -38.10 5.36 -13.79
N LYS A 99 -38.05 6.63 -13.35
CA LYS A 99 -39.27 7.45 -13.18
C LYS A 99 -39.97 7.73 -14.50
N TYR A 100 -39.23 7.94 -15.59
CA TYR A 100 -39.82 8.10 -16.93
C TYR A 100 -40.44 6.79 -17.41
N GLU A 101 -39.73 5.67 -17.33
CA GLU A 101 -40.24 4.33 -17.67
C GLU A 101 -41.52 4.01 -16.89
N THR A 102 -41.53 4.22 -15.57
CA THR A 102 -42.73 3.99 -14.74
C THR A 102 -43.90 4.92 -15.10
N LYS A 103 -43.62 6.14 -15.58
CA LYS A 103 -44.68 7.06 -16.04
C LYS A 103 -45.25 6.61 -17.39
N ILE A 104 -44.38 6.19 -18.30
CA ILE A 104 -44.77 5.63 -19.60
C ILE A 104 -45.60 4.36 -19.40
N ASP A 105 -45.18 3.44 -18.52
CA ASP A 105 -45.95 2.22 -18.20
C ASP A 105 -47.35 2.55 -17.64
N LYS A 106 -47.44 3.56 -16.76
CA LYS A 106 -48.72 4.05 -16.19
C LYS A 106 -49.59 4.80 -17.20
N GLU A 107 -49.00 5.43 -18.20
CA GLU A 107 -49.72 6.09 -19.30
C GLU A 107 -50.15 5.06 -20.35
N ALA A 108 -49.34 4.03 -20.64
CA ALA A 108 -49.70 2.91 -21.50
C ALA A 108 -50.84 2.06 -20.92
N GLU A 109 -50.88 1.82 -19.59
CA GLU A 109 -52.02 1.17 -18.92
C GLU A 109 -53.32 2.00 -19.00
N LYS A 110 -53.23 3.34 -19.03
CA LYS A 110 -54.39 4.23 -19.21
C LYS A 110 -54.81 4.37 -20.67
N THR A 111 -53.87 4.24 -21.60
CA THR A 111 -54.08 4.37 -23.06
C THR A 111 -54.47 3.03 -23.71
N ALA A 112 -54.67 1.96 -22.94
CA ALA A 112 -55.38 0.75 -23.40
C ALA A 112 -56.90 0.97 -23.63
N THR A 113 -57.41 2.20 -23.46
CA THR A 113 -58.80 2.60 -23.77
C THR A 113 -58.92 3.59 -24.95
N SER A 114 -57.84 4.11 -25.53
CA SER A 114 -57.97 4.93 -26.75
C SER A 114 -56.65 5.04 -27.52
N THR A 115 -56.69 4.58 -28.76
CA THR A 115 -55.64 4.61 -29.78
C THR A 115 -55.02 5.99 -29.98
N SER A 116 -53.69 6.09 -29.87
CA SER A 116 -52.87 7.02 -30.65
C SER A 116 -51.39 6.65 -30.60
N ASP A 117 -50.71 6.95 -31.71
CA ASP A 117 -49.40 6.47 -32.16
C ASP A 117 -48.21 6.63 -31.19
N PRO A 118 -47.30 5.63 -31.10
CA PRO A 118 -46.15 5.65 -30.19
C PRO A 118 -44.87 6.26 -30.80
N GLU A 119 -44.96 7.09 -31.84
CA GLU A 119 -43.78 7.50 -32.63
C GLU A 119 -43.37 8.97 -32.45
N SER A 120 -43.58 9.54 -31.26
CA SER A 120 -42.99 10.83 -30.88
C SER A 120 -42.54 10.82 -29.43
N GLY A 121 -41.40 10.18 -29.19
CA GLY A 121 -40.69 10.20 -27.92
C GLY A 121 -39.22 10.38 -28.22
N ASN A 122 -38.79 11.64 -28.32
CA ASN A 122 -37.41 12.06 -28.47
C ASN A 122 -36.47 11.17 -27.63
N PHE A 123 -35.74 10.28 -28.31
CA PHE A 123 -34.77 9.36 -27.72
C PHE A 123 -33.51 10.13 -27.34
N ASP A 124 -33.62 11.14 -26.49
CA ASP A 124 -32.47 11.62 -25.73
C ASP A 124 -32.26 10.65 -24.58
N THR A 125 -31.66 9.51 -24.91
CA THR A 125 -31.17 8.49 -23.97
C THR A 125 -29.95 8.92 -23.18
N GLY A 126 -29.55 10.19 -23.26
CA GLY A 126 -28.57 10.81 -22.40
C GLY A 126 -29.27 11.53 -21.26
N CYS A 127 -28.84 11.29 -20.03
CA CYS A 127 -29.22 12.08 -18.86
C CYS A 127 -29.11 13.60 -19.15
N SER A 128 -30.22 14.25 -19.48
CA SER A 128 -30.25 15.60 -20.08
C SER A 128 -29.92 16.73 -19.11
N HIS A 129 -29.44 16.41 -17.91
CA HIS A 129 -29.12 17.38 -16.87
C HIS A 129 -27.61 17.41 -16.62
N GLU A 130 -26.91 18.08 -17.52
CA GLU A 130 -25.53 18.53 -17.30
C GLU A 130 -25.46 19.48 -16.08
N ASP A 131 -26.52 20.24 -15.85
CA ASP A 131 -26.66 21.20 -14.74
C ASP A 131 -26.73 20.55 -13.34
N LYS A 132 -27.13 19.28 -13.24
CA LYS A 132 -27.26 18.55 -11.96
C LYS A 132 -25.97 17.82 -11.57
N ARG A 133 -24.85 18.08 -12.26
CA ARG A 133 -23.58 17.43 -11.94
C ARG A 133 -23.10 17.74 -10.51
N PRO A 134 -22.48 16.77 -9.83
CA PRO A 134 -21.98 16.95 -8.48
C PRO A 134 -20.88 18.01 -8.46
N THR A 135 -21.07 19.04 -7.65
CA THR A 135 -20.15 20.17 -7.50
C THR A 135 -19.52 20.17 -6.11
N HIS A 136 -18.28 20.62 -6.01
CA HIS A 136 -17.61 20.82 -4.73
C HIS A 136 -16.86 22.16 -4.71
N ARG A 137 -16.45 22.60 -3.52
CA ARG A 137 -15.58 23.77 -3.36
C ARG A 137 -14.14 23.31 -3.16
N THR A 138 -13.20 24.00 -3.81
CA THR A 138 -11.78 23.62 -3.83
C THR A 138 -11.03 23.88 -2.52
N GLY A 139 -11.51 24.79 -1.67
CA GLY A 139 -10.84 25.12 -0.42
C GLY A 139 -11.15 24.17 0.74
N PRO A 140 -10.52 24.41 1.90
CA PRO A 140 -10.57 23.50 3.04
C PRO A 140 -12.00 23.31 3.55
N PHE A 141 -12.30 22.07 3.97
CA PHE A 141 -13.60 21.62 4.47
C PHE A 141 -14.79 21.85 3.52
N GLY A 142 -14.54 22.18 2.25
CA GLY A 142 -15.61 22.47 1.28
C GLY A 142 -16.39 23.76 1.55
N LEU A 143 -15.88 24.63 2.43
CA LEU A 143 -16.58 25.86 2.86
C LEU A 143 -16.06 27.10 2.12
N ILE A 144 -14.75 27.17 1.87
CA ILE A 144 -14.09 28.31 1.23
C ILE A 144 -13.68 27.93 -0.20
N GLY A 145 -13.75 28.88 -1.14
CA GLY A 145 -13.26 28.71 -2.51
C GLY A 145 -14.35 28.63 -3.59
N GLN A 146 -13.90 28.50 -4.83
CA GLN A 146 -14.78 28.47 -6.01
C GLN A 146 -15.53 27.14 -6.10
N LYS A 147 -16.80 27.21 -6.51
CA LYS A 147 -17.64 26.05 -6.78
C LYS A 147 -17.30 25.52 -8.18
N VAL A 148 -16.74 24.32 -8.25
CA VAL A 148 -16.31 23.69 -9.49
C VAL A 148 -17.07 22.37 -9.70
N ASP A 149 -17.26 21.98 -10.97
CA ASP A 149 -17.71 20.64 -11.31
C ASP A 149 -16.65 19.63 -10.85
N THR A 150 -17.08 18.66 -10.04
CA THR A 150 -16.18 17.68 -9.45
C THR A 150 -15.59 16.75 -10.51
N ILE A 151 -16.38 16.37 -11.52
CA ILE A 151 -15.94 15.40 -12.54
C ILE A 151 -14.86 16.05 -13.40
N GLN A 152 -15.14 17.24 -13.94
CA GLN A 152 -14.20 17.97 -14.80
C GLN A 152 -12.91 18.32 -14.05
N TRP A 153 -13.03 18.81 -12.81
CA TRP A 153 -11.88 19.13 -11.97
C TRP A 153 -11.00 17.89 -11.70
N CYS A 154 -11.61 16.75 -11.35
CA CYS A 154 -10.85 15.52 -11.12
C CYS A 154 -10.16 15.03 -12.40
N ARG A 155 -10.81 15.11 -13.57
CA ARG A 155 -10.22 14.71 -14.86
C ARG A 155 -9.00 15.54 -15.21
N GLU A 156 -9.10 16.87 -15.08
CA GLU A 156 -7.98 17.78 -15.31
C GLU A 156 -6.84 17.52 -14.33
N LYS A 157 -7.17 17.33 -13.05
CA LYS A 157 -6.18 17.03 -12.01
C LYS A 157 -5.48 15.69 -12.25
N LEU A 158 -6.21 14.64 -12.64
CA LEU A 158 -5.65 13.34 -13.01
C LEU A 158 -4.76 13.44 -14.25
N LYS A 159 -5.14 14.24 -15.24
CA LYS A 159 -4.32 14.50 -16.44
C LYS A 159 -2.94 15.08 -16.08
N ALA A 160 -2.84 15.87 -15.02
CA ALA A 160 -1.57 16.37 -14.48
C ALA A 160 -0.84 15.36 -13.58
N LEU A 161 -1.56 14.68 -12.68
CA LEU A 161 -0.97 13.77 -11.69
C LEU A 161 -0.45 12.45 -12.28
N ILE A 162 -1.10 11.91 -13.31
CA ILE A 162 -0.68 10.66 -13.95
C ILE A 162 0.75 10.75 -14.52
N PRO A 163 1.09 11.73 -15.39
CA PRO A 163 2.45 11.84 -15.90
C PRO A 163 3.47 12.17 -14.80
N GLU A 164 3.09 12.97 -13.80
CA GLU A 164 3.93 13.24 -12.64
C GLU A 164 4.26 11.95 -11.87
N ALA A 165 3.25 11.12 -11.57
CA ALA A 165 3.43 9.83 -10.91
C ALA A 165 4.34 8.90 -11.73
N HIS A 166 4.13 8.81 -13.04
CA HIS A 166 5.00 8.00 -13.92
C HIS A 166 6.44 8.51 -13.92
N SER A 167 6.65 9.83 -13.95
CA SER A 167 7.99 10.42 -13.86
C SER A 167 8.65 10.15 -12.51
N ALA A 168 7.90 10.19 -11.42
CA ALA A 168 8.40 9.89 -10.09
C ALA A 168 8.76 8.39 -9.94
N GLN A 169 7.93 7.50 -10.51
CA GLN A 169 8.21 6.06 -10.56
C GLN A 169 9.44 5.75 -11.39
N SER A 170 9.59 6.34 -12.58
CA SER A 170 10.77 6.12 -13.42
C SER A 170 12.04 6.62 -12.74
N ASN A 171 12.00 7.81 -12.12
CA ASN A 171 13.10 8.33 -11.30
C ASN A 171 13.47 7.36 -10.18
N TRP A 172 12.49 6.76 -9.50
CA TRP A 172 12.73 5.74 -8.48
C TRP A 172 13.38 4.49 -9.08
N HIS A 173 12.87 3.98 -10.19
CA HIS A 173 13.44 2.80 -10.87
C HIS A 173 14.88 3.02 -11.35
N THR A 174 15.25 4.26 -11.73
CA THR A 174 16.63 4.60 -12.07
C THR A 174 17.58 4.66 -10.87
N GLY A 175 17.09 4.48 -9.64
CA GLY A 175 17.92 4.54 -8.43
C GLY A 175 18.17 5.94 -7.89
N LYS A 176 17.48 6.97 -8.41
CA LYS A 176 17.60 8.37 -7.96
C LYS A 176 16.77 8.64 -6.69
N TYR A 177 17.07 7.92 -5.61
CA TYR A 177 16.41 8.10 -4.32
C TYR A 177 17.42 8.00 -3.16
N GLU A 178 17.04 8.55 -2.02
CA GLU A 178 17.82 8.39 -0.80
C GLU A 178 17.68 6.96 -0.29
N LYS A 179 18.79 6.22 -0.25
CA LYS A 179 18.82 4.84 0.24
C LYS A 179 18.67 4.82 1.76
N HIS A 180 17.79 3.96 2.26
CA HIS A 180 17.67 3.68 3.69
C HIS A 180 18.81 2.77 4.17
N PRO A 181 19.18 2.80 5.47
CA PRO A 181 20.18 1.90 6.06
C PRO A 181 19.62 0.49 6.26
N THR A 182 18.89 -0.04 5.27
CA THR A 182 18.19 -1.32 5.31
C THR A 182 18.21 -1.97 3.93
N PHE A 183 18.42 -3.28 3.89
CA PHE A 183 18.36 -4.05 2.65
C PHE A 183 17.78 -5.44 2.89
N PHE A 184 17.23 -6.02 1.82
CA PHE A 184 16.78 -7.40 1.76
C PHE A 184 17.73 -8.21 0.88
N VAL A 185 18.02 -9.43 1.29
CA VAL A 185 18.78 -10.39 0.47
C VAL A 185 17.97 -11.66 0.33
N GLU A 186 17.67 -12.05 -0.91
CA GLU A 186 17.19 -13.39 -1.25
C GLU A 186 18.38 -14.31 -1.46
N PHE A 187 18.34 -15.46 -0.81
CA PHE A 187 19.29 -16.54 -0.99
C PHE A 187 18.69 -17.64 -1.89
N SER A 188 19.56 -18.48 -2.47
CA SER A 188 19.13 -19.62 -3.29
C SER A 188 18.35 -20.63 -2.45
N THR A 189 18.86 -20.95 -1.25
CA THR A 189 18.29 -21.91 -0.31
C THR A 189 17.85 -21.27 1.01
N GLN A 190 16.89 -21.89 1.70
CA GLN A 190 16.48 -21.47 3.04
C GLN A 190 17.60 -21.68 4.07
N TYR A 191 18.44 -22.69 3.86
CA TYR A 191 19.59 -22.96 4.71
C TYR A 191 20.56 -21.77 4.70
N ASP A 192 20.93 -21.28 3.51
CA ASP A 192 21.84 -20.13 3.38
C ASP A 192 21.25 -18.87 4.03
N ALA A 193 19.94 -18.65 3.90
CA ALA A 193 19.26 -17.55 4.56
C ALA A 193 19.33 -17.66 6.10
N GLN A 194 19.15 -18.85 6.66
CA GLN A 194 19.27 -19.08 8.10
C GLN A 194 20.71 -18.90 8.59
N VAL A 195 21.68 -19.37 7.82
CA VAL A 195 23.11 -19.19 8.09
C VAL A 195 23.46 -17.70 8.11
N ALA A 196 23.04 -16.93 7.10
CA ALA A 196 23.24 -15.48 7.04
C ALA A 196 22.53 -14.73 8.18
N PHE A 197 21.38 -15.23 8.63
CA PHE A 197 20.65 -14.69 9.78
C PHE A 197 21.36 -14.95 11.12
N GLN A 198 22.13 -16.03 11.24
CA GLN A 198 22.82 -16.39 12.48
C GLN A 198 24.22 -15.76 12.56
N ILE A 199 25.01 -15.85 11.48
CA ILE A 199 26.42 -15.41 11.46
C ILE A 199 26.53 -13.90 11.70
N ALA A 200 27.44 -13.46 12.57
CA ALA A 200 27.76 -12.04 12.71
C ALA A 200 28.40 -11.51 11.41
N THR A 201 27.69 -10.62 10.72
CA THR A 201 28.10 -10.12 9.40
C THR A 201 29.02 -8.89 9.49
N HIS A 202 29.19 -8.27 10.65
CA HIS A 202 30.07 -7.11 10.78
C HIS A 202 30.92 -7.14 12.05
N HIS A 203 32.11 -6.55 11.95
CA HIS A 203 33.07 -6.47 13.05
C HIS A 203 32.65 -5.44 14.10
N ARG A 204 31.90 -4.38 13.71
CA ARG A 204 31.37 -3.40 14.67
C ARG A 204 30.08 -3.94 15.31
N PRO A 205 29.97 -3.91 16.64
CA PRO A 205 28.74 -4.32 17.32
C PRO A 205 27.58 -3.41 16.89
N LEU A 206 26.36 -3.95 16.89
CA LEU A 206 25.09 -3.24 16.63
C LEU A 206 24.88 -2.75 15.18
N GLN A 207 25.84 -2.97 14.30
CA GLN A 207 25.65 -2.80 12.86
C GLN A 207 25.09 -4.08 12.25
N LEU A 208 24.27 -3.95 11.20
CA LEU A 208 23.53 -5.07 10.59
C LEU A 208 22.62 -5.82 11.59
N SER A 209 22.14 -5.10 12.62
CA SER A 209 21.26 -5.60 13.66
C SER A 209 20.18 -4.57 14.00
N PRO A 210 18.91 -4.97 14.22
CA PRO A 210 18.36 -6.32 14.16
C PRO A 210 18.23 -6.90 12.74
N ARG A 211 18.08 -8.23 12.67
CA ARG A 211 17.84 -8.99 11.44
C ARG A 211 16.52 -9.70 11.54
N PHE A 212 15.88 -9.96 10.42
CA PHE A 212 14.61 -10.69 10.38
C PHE A 212 14.56 -11.65 9.20
N ILE A 213 13.89 -12.79 9.40
CA ILE A 213 13.70 -13.84 8.39
C ILE A 213 12.23 -14.27 8.38
N GLY A 214 11.72 -14.71 7.23
CA GLY A 214 10.36 -15.25 7.11
C GLY A 214 9.25 -14.21 6.95
N ILE A 215 9.58 -12.91 6.89
CA ILE A 215 8.60 -11.82 6.76
C ILE A 215 8.00 -11.82 5.36
N LYS A 216 6.67 -11.75 5.26
CA LYS A 216 5.99 -11.58 3.96
C LYS A 216 6.06 -10.11 3.51
N PRO A 217 6.12 -9.83 2.20
CA PRO A 217 6.16 -8.45 1.70
C PRO A 217 5.04 -7.55 2.26
N ASN A 218 3.82 -8.09 2.42
CA ASN A 218 2.67 -7.33 2.94
C ASN A 218 2.74 -7.07 4.46
N GLU A 219 3.60 -7.78 5.19
CA GLU A 219 3.82 -7.57 6.64
C GLU A 219 4.95 -6.55 6.89
N VAL A 220 5.65 -6.09 5.84
CA VAL A 220 6.73 -5.11 5.94
C VAL A 220 6.14 -3.71 6.09
N ILE A 221 6.45 -3.06 7.21
CA ILE A 221 6.12 -1.65 7.43
C ILE A 221 7.25 -0.77 6.87
N TRP A 222 7.16 -0.41 5.59
CA TRP A 222 8.17 0.37 4.86
C TRP A 222 8.61 1.66 5.55
N LYS A 223 7.68 2.38 6.19
CA LYS A 223 7.97 3.61 6.94
C LYS A 223 8.98 3.40 8.08
N SER A 224 8.99 2.20 8.67
CA SER A 224 9.89 1.85 9.78
C SER A 224 11.31 1.54 9.32
N LEU A 225 11.51 1.20 8.05
CA LEU A 225 12.83 0.85 7.50
C LEU A 225 13.76 2.07 7.34
N SER A 226 13.24 3.27 7.49
CA SER A 226 14.02 4.51 7.38
C SER A 226 14.85 4.83 8.64
N TYR A 227 14.58 4.19 9.77
CA TYR A 227 15.23 4.54 11.03
C TYR A 227 16.66 4.01 11.13
N SER A 228 17.55 4.85 11.64
CA SER A 228 18.89 4.43 12.07
C SER A 228 18.84 3.75 13.45
N TRP A 229 19.87 2.96 13.77
CA TRP A 229 19.97 2.24 15.05
C TRP A 229 19.78 3.14 16.28
N TRP A 230 20.39 4.33 16.29
CA TRP A 230 20.26 5.30 17.38
C TRP A 230 18.83 5.82 17.55
N GLN A 231 18.14 6.11 16.44
CA GLN A 231 16.73 6.53 16.49
C GLN A 231 15.84 5.41 17.04
N VAL A 232 16.13 4.16 16.70
CA VAL A 232 15.42 2.99 17.25
C VAL A 232 15.67 2.88 18.75
N ALA A 233 16.92 3.05 19.20
CA ALA A 233 17.26 3.02 20.62
C ALA A 233 16.54 4.12 21.42
N ILE A 234 16.56 5.37 20.95
CA ILE A 234 15.88 6.49 21.61
C ILE A 234 14.38 6.22 21.73
N ARG A 235 13.73 5.81 20.63
CA ARG A 235 12.28 5.51 20.63
C ARG A 235 11.93 4.38 21.60
N ARG A 236 12.78 3.35 21.70
CA ARG A 236 12.61 2.27 22.66
C ARG A 236 12.61 2.79 24.10
N TYR A 237 13.55 3.67 24.44
CA TYR A 237 13.59 4.29 25.77
C TYR A 237 12.38 5.19 26.04
N VAL A 238 11.97 6.01 25.07
CA VAL A 238 10.75 6.84 25.18
C VAL A 238 9.53 5.97 25.47
N THR A 239 9.34 4.88 24.73
CA THR A 239 8.22 3.95 24.96
C THR A 239 8.28 3.31 26.35
N TYR A 240 9.47 2.87 26.80
CA TYR A 240 9.61 2.33 28.15
C TYR A 240 9.27 3.35 29.24
N THR A 241 9.75 4.59 29.11
CA THR A 241 9.40 5.65 30.06
C THR A 241 7.91 5.95 30.08
N ALA A 242 7.25 5.94 28.92
CA ALA A 242 5.81 6.15 28.82
C ALA A 242 5.01 5.00 29.47
N ILE A 243 5.41 3.75 29.24
CA ILE A 243 4.77 2.57 29.87
C ILE A 243 4.97 2.61 31.39
N THR A 244 6.19 2.88 31.86
CA THR A 244 6.46 2.99 33.30
C THR A 244 5.65 4.11 33.94
N GLY A 245 5.56 5.27 33.29
CA GLY A 245 4.68 6.36 33.75
C GLY A 245 3.22 5.90 33.82
N LEU A 246 2.72 5.24 32.78
CA LEU A 246 1.34 4.74 32.76
C LEU A 246 1.09 3.73 33.89
N VAL A 247 2.01 2.81 34.16
CA VAL A 247 1.85 1.83 35.27
C VAL A 247 1.88 2.48 36.65
N VAL A 248 2.62 3.58 36.84
CA VAL A 248 2.70 4.29 38.13
C VAL A 248 1.48 5.20 38.36
N PHE A 249 0.93 5.78 37.30
CA PHE A 249 -0.18 6.72 37.38
C PHE A 249 -1.57 6.12 37.08
N TRP A 250 -1.63 4.88 36.61
CA TRP A 250 -2.87 4.13 36.42
C TRP A 250 -3.29 3.45 37.73
#